data_AF-A0A0M4CJE7-F1
#
_entry.id   AF-A0A0M4CJE7-F1
#
_cell.length_a   1.000
_cell.length_b   1.000
_cell.length_c   1.000
_cell.angle_alpha   90.00
_cell.angle_beta   90.00
_cell.angle_gamma   90.00
#
_symmetry.space_group_name_H-M   'P 1'
#
loop_
_entity.id
_entity.type
_entity.pdbx_description
1 polymer ?
#
loop_
_entity_poly.entity_id
_entity_poly.type
_entity_poly.pdbx_seq_one_letter_code
_entity_poly.pdbx_strand_id
1 'polypeptide(L)'
;MKFSTVFTAAAVAVVCLLQPSVAEEQASVHLRVHTVEQSNNGAICYQACQSGQYCPRGENKCRAPTGNQCFNPATSLFREGCDPGFKCDKGKCVYK
;
A
#
# COMPACT_ATOMS: atom_id res chain seq x y z
N MET A 1 36.21 62.01 19.91
CA MET A 1 35.62 61.46 18.67
C MET A 1 34.76 60.27 19.06
N LYS A 2 33.46 60.38 18.85
CA LYS A 2 32.45 59.34 19.10
C LYS A 2 32.30 58.55 17.81
N PHE A 3 32.71 57.28 17.81
CA PHE A 3 32.42 56.36 16.70
C PHE A 3 31.86 55.06 17.25
N SER A 4 30.53 54.97 17.15
CA SER A 4 29.81 53.82 16.60
C SER A 4 29.86 52.50 17.34
N THR A 5 29.08 52.43 18.42
CA THR A 5 28.47 51.21 19.00
C THR A 5 27.47 50.51 18.07
N VAL A 6 27.63 50.59 16.74
CA VAL A 6 26.63 50.10 15.76
C VAL A 6 27.07 48.80 15.08
N PHE A 7 28.34 48.41 15.17
CA PHE A 7 28.85 47.26 14.39
C PHE A 7 28.71 45.89 15.06
N THR A 8 28.30 45.80 16.32
CA THR A 8 28.14 44.52 17.04
C THR A 8 26.77 43.87 16.86
N ALA A 9 25.77 44.57 16.31
CA ALA A 9 24.45 43.98 16.06
C ALA A 9 24.38 43.15 14.77
N ALA A 10 25.23 43.45 13.78
CA ALA A 10 25.17 42.80 12.47
C ALA A 10 25.79 41.39 12.45
N ALA A 11 26.69 41.06 13.38
CA ALA A 11 27.37 39.76 13.41
C ALA A 11 26.49 38.62 13.96
N VAL A 12 25.50 38.94 14.81
CA VAL A 12 24.66 37.91 15.47
C VAL A 12 23.56 37.39 14.53
N ALA A 13 23.07 38.22 13.59
CA ALA A 13 22.01 37.84 12.66
C ALA A 13 22.48 36.82 11.60
N VAL A 14 23.75 36.84 11.20
CA VAL A 14 24.29 35.93 10.18
C VAL A 14 24.50 34.52 10.72
N VAL A 15 24.83 34.38 12.01
CA VAL A 15 25.04 33.06 12.65
C VAL A 15 23.74 32.26 12.80
N CYS A 16 22.59 32.93 12.96
CA CYS A 16 21.30 32.24 13.03
C CYS A 16 20.79 31.73 11.66
N LEU A 17 21.24 32.31 10.55
CA LEU A 17 20.88 31.86 9.19
C LEU A 17 21.69 30.64 8.72
N LEU A 18 22.79 30.33 9.41
CA LEU A 18 23.65 29.18 9.16
C LEU A 18 23.33 27.99 10.07
N GLN A 19 22.23 28.03 10.84
CA GLN A 19 21.76 26.82 11.51
C GLN A 19 21.27 25.85 10.43
N PRO A 20 21.94 24.69 10.22
CA PRO A 20 21.32 23.64 9.44
C PRO A 20 20.03 23.30 10.17
N SER A 21 18.90 23.44 9.49
CA SER A 21 17.61 22.96 9.96
C SER A 21 17.64 21.44 9.96
N VAL A 22 18.37 20.84 10.89
CA VAL A 22 18.24 19.43 11.27
C VAL A 22 17.01 19.28 12.17
N ALA A 23 15.90 19.86 11.75
CA ALA A 23 14.60 19.29 11.98
C ALA A 23 14.35 18.28 10.84
N GLU A 24 15.28 17.35 10.65
CA GLU A 24 14.93 16.09 10.04
C GLU A 24 14.18 15.32 11.13
N GLU A 25 12.92 15.68 11.32
CA GLU A 25 11.96 14.76 11.89
C GLU A 25 11.87 13.61 10.88
N GLN A 26 12.80 12.67 11.00
CA GLN A 26 12.66 11.35 10.43
C GLN A 26 11.49 10.72 11.18
N ALA A 27 10.28 11.11 10.77
CA ALA A 27 9.07 10.38 11.03
C ALA A 27 9.22 9.02 10.35
N SER A 28 10.01 8.15 10.96
CA SER A 28 10.12 6.77 10.58
C SER A 28 8.75 6.17 10.87
N VAL A 29 7.95 6.03 9.81
CA VAL A 29 6.71 5.27 9.86
C VAL A 29 7.12 3.83 10.12
N HIS A 30 7.13 3.42 11.40
CA HIS A 30 7.33 2.03 11.76
C HIS A 30 6.10 1.25 11.31
N LEU A 31 6.15 0.77 10.06
CA LEU A 31 5.15 -0.16 9.54
C LEU A 31 5.32 -1.47 10.31
N ARG A 32 4.50 -1.70 11.33
CA ARG A 32 4.37 -3.01 11.95
C ARG A 32 3.66 -3.91 10.96
N VAL A 33 4.42 -4.47 10.03
CA VAL A 33 3.97 -5.61 9.24
C VAL A 33 3.88 -6.76 10.22
N HIS A 34 2.67 -7.09 10.66
CA HIS A 34 2.44 -8.38 11.27
C HIS A 34 2.79 -9.43 10.21
N THR A 35 3.96 -10.04 10.32
CA THR A 35 4.27 -11.32 9.67
C THR A 35 3.42 -12.39 10.33
N VAL A 36 2.10 -12.28 10.13
CA VAL A 36 1.17 -13.39 10.34
C VAL A 36 1.70 -14.50 9.46
N GLU A 37 1.96 -15.68 10.03
CA GLU A 37 2.43 -16.84 9.28
C GLU A 37 1.69 -16.89 7.95
N GLN A 38 2.46 -16.86 6.86
CA GLN A 38 1.93 -16.64 5.53
C GLN A 38 0.96 -17.78 5.23
N SER A 39 -0.34 -17.47 5.36
CA SER A 39 -1.42 -18.40 5.06
C SER A 39 -1.10 -19.11 3.74
N ASN A 40 -1.45 -20.40 3.61
CA ASN A 40 -1.17 -21.21 2.42
C ASN A 40 -1.55 -20.53 1.08
N ASN A 41 -2.38 -19.49 1.11
CA ASN A 41 -2.83 -18.71 -0.03
C ASN A 41 -2.21 -17.29 -0.14
N GLY A 42 -1.10 -17.03 0.54
CA GLY A 42 -0.32 -15.79 0.43
C GLY A 42 -1.07 -14.49 0.79
N ALA A 43 -0.40 -13.38 0.49
CA ALA A 43 -0.92 -12.03 0.68
C ALA A 43 -2.03 -11.70 -0.34
N ILE A 44 -2.93 -10.78 0.02
CA ILE A 44 -3.97 -10.28 -0.91
C ILE A 44 -3.30 -9.61 -2.11
N CYS A 45 -3.80 -9.88 -3.31
CA CYS A 45 -3.41 -9.14 -4.49
C CYS A 45 -4.33 -7.93 -4.70
N TYR A 46 -3.73 -6.74 -4.80
CA TYR A 46 -4.45 -5.47 -4.96
C TYR A 46 -4.48 -4.94 -6.40
N GLN A 47 -4.05 -5.76 -7.38
CA GLN A 47 -3.98 -5.33 -8.77
C GLN A 47 -5.39 -5.08 -9.34
N ALA A 48 -5.59 -3.90 -9.93
CA ALA A 48 -6.80 -3.62 -10.70
C ALA A 48 -6.79 -4.44 -11.99
N CYS A 49 -7.83 -5.26 -12.19
CA CYS A 49 -7.95 -6.16 -13.33
C CYS A 49 -8.99 -5.69 -14.33
N GLN A 50 -8.77 -6.04 -15.61
CA GLN A 50 -9.78 -5.88 -16.65
C GLN A 50 -11.02 -6.74 -16.36
N SER A 51 -12.15 -6.39 -16.95
CA SER A 51 -13.39 -7.18 -16.81
C SER A 51 -13.16 -8.65 -17.16
N GLY A 52 -13.64 -9.57 -16.32
CA GLY A 52 -13.45 -11.02 -16.48
C GLY A 52 -12.08 -11.55 -16.01
N GLN A 53 -11.18 -10.68 -15.53
CA GLN A 53 -9.94 -11.07 -14.89
C GLN A 53 -9.97 -10.72 -13.40
N TYR A 54 -9.24 -11.49 -12.61
CA TYR A 54 -9.15 -11.31 -11.17
C TYR A 54 -7.71 -11.50 -10.72
N CYS A 55 -7.33 -10.82 -9.64
CA CYS A 55 -6.03 -11.04 -9.01
C CYS A 55 -6.24 -11.88 -7.75
N PRO A 56 -5.98 -13.18 -7.81
CA PRO A 56 -6.12 -14.02 -6.63
C PRO A 56 -4.98 -13.72 -5.65
N ARG A 57 -5.29 -13.85 -4.36
CA ARG A 57 -4.28 -13.77 -3.32
C ARG A 57 -3.19 -14.82 -3.53
N GLY A 58 -1.96 -14.48 -3.18
CA GLY A 58 -0.76 -15.27 -3.48
C GLY A 58 -0.21 -15.07 -4.90
N GLU A 59 -0.97 -14.45 -5.81
CA GLU A 59 -0.48 -14.05 -7.13
C GLU A 59 -0.21 -12.54 -7.19
N ASN A 60 0.51 -12.09 -8.22
CA ASN A 60 0.83 -10.68 -8.46
C ASN A 60 0.37 -10.19 -9.84
N LYS A 61 -0.45 -10.98 -10.54
CA LYS A 61 -0.94 -10.70 -11.89
C LYS A 61 -2.41 -11.05 -11.99
N CYS A 62 -3.12 -10.27 -12.79
CA CYS A 62 -4.48 -10.58 -13.18
C CYS A 62 -4.51 -11.74 -14.15
N ARG A 63 -5.48 -12.64 -13.99
CA ARG A 63 -5.79 -13.66 -14.99
C ARG A 63 -7.28 -13.96 -15.01
N ALA A 64 -7.74 -14.51 -16.12
CA ALA A 64 -9.08 -15.06 -16.20
C ALA A 64 -9.15 -16.44 -15.49
N PRO A 65 -10.32 -16.84 -14.98
CA PRO A 65 -10.54 -18.23 -14.57
C PRO A 65 -10.37 -19.16 -15.77
N THR A 66 -9.85 -20.36 -15.52
CA THR A 66 -9.67 -21.40 -16.55
C THR A 66 -10.56 -22.61 -16.28
N GLY A 67 -11.13 -23.20 -17.33
CA GLY A 67 -12.01 -24.37 -17.20
C GLY A 67 -13.24 -24.06 -16.34
N ASN A 68 -13.46 -24.86 -15.29
CA ASN A 68 -14.61 -24.72 -14.38
C ASN A 68 -14.33 -23.78 -13.19
N GLN A 69 -13.22 -23.03 -13.23
CA GLN A 69 -12.88 -22.11 -12.17
C GLN A 69 -13.86 -20.92 -12.11
N CYS A 70 -14.12 -20.48 -10.89
CA CYS A 70 -14.83 -19.25 -10.60
C CYS A 70 -14.09 -18.50 -9.50
N PHE A 71 -14.00 -17.18 -9.63
CA PHE A 71 -13.36 -16.33 -8.63
C PHE A 71 -14.29 -16.11 -7.44
N ASN A 72 -13.84 -16.51 -6.25
CA ASN A 72 -14.53 -16.23 -5.00
C ASN A 72 -14.02 -14.91 -4.40
N PRO A 73 -14.82 -13.83 -4.40
CA PRO A 73 -14.38 -12.54 -3.86
C PRO A 73 -14.14 -12.57 -2.34
N ALA A 74 -14.80 -13.48 -1.59
CA ALA A 74 -14.64 -13.57 -0.15
C ALA A 74 -13.27 -14.14 0.26
N THR A 75 -12.75 -15.10 -0.51
CA THR A 75 -11.43 -15.70 -0.25
C THR A 75 -10.34 -15.14 -1.15
N SER A 76 -10.71 -14.35 -2.17
CA SER A 76 -9.82 -13.88 -3.23
C SER A 76 -9.10 -15.01 -3.95
N LEU A 77 -9.76 -16.14 -4.20
CA LEU A 77 -9.17 -17.32 -4.84
C LEU A 77 -10.07 -17.84 -5.96
N PHE A 78 -9.45 -18.48 -6.95
CA PHE A 78 -10.17 -19.32 -7.89
C PHE A 78 -10.46 -20.68 -7.27
N ARG A 79 -11.67 -21.18 -7.50
CA ARG A 79 -12.13 -22.51 -7.06
C ARG A 79 -13.04 -23.10 -8.12
N GLU A 80 -13.24 -24.41 -8.07
CA GLU A 80 -14.24 -25.06 -8.91
C GLU A 80 -15.64 -24.74 -8.37
N GLY A 81 -16.49 -24.14 -9.23
CA GLY A 81 -17.84 -23.73 -8.84
C GLY A 81 -17.88 -22.65 -7.76
N CYS A 82 -19.01 -22.56 -7.06
CA CYS A 82 -19.25 -21.58 -5.99
C CYS A 82 -19.94 -22.25 -4.80
N ASP A 83 -19.87 -21.61 -3.62
CA ASP A 83 -20.57 -22.10 -2.43
C ASP A 83 -22.10 -22.14 -2.63
N PRO A 84 -22.83 -22.97 -1.86
CA PRO A 84 -24.27 -22.93 -1.83
C PRO A 84 -24.80 -21.51 -1.58
N GLY A 85 -25.78 -21.09 -2.39
CA GLY A 85 -26.27 -19.69 -2.36
C GLY A 85 -25.65 -18.80 -3.45
N PHE A 86 -24.63 -19.30 -4.15
CA PHE A 86 -23.95 -18.55 -5.21
C PHE A 86 -23.96 -19.33 -6.52
N LYS A 87 -23.82 -18.60 -7.62
CA LYS A 87 -23.61 -19.15 -8.97
C LYS A 87 -22.37 -18.50 -9.59
N CYS A 88 -21.74 -19.21 -10.52
CA CYS A 88 -20.68 -18.61 -11.31
C CYS A 88 -21.29 -17.78 -12.44
N ASP A 89 -21.12 -16.46 -12.39
CA ASP A 89 -21.51 -15.56 -13.47
C ASP A 89 -20.27 -14.78 -13.94
N LYS A 90 -20.01 -14.82 -15.25
CA LYS A 90 -18.84 -14.18 -15.89
C LYS A 90 -17.51 -14.48 -15.18
N GLY A 91 -17.35 -15.71 -14.67
CA GLY A 91 -16.12 -16.14 -14.01
C GLY A 91 -15.98 -15.68 -12.54
N LYS A 92 -17.03 -15.13 -11.93
CA LYS A 92 -17.06 -14.72 -10.50
C LYS A 92 -18.25 -15.33 -9.77
N CYS A 93 -18.05 -15.72 -8.52
CA CYS A 93 -19.13 -16.14 -7.65
C CYS A 93 -19.99 -14.94 -7.27
N VAL A 94 -21.27 -14.99 -7.65
CA VAL A 94 -22.28 -13.98 -7.34
C VAL A 94 -23.47 -14.66 -6.67
N TYR A 95 -24.21 -13.91 -5.83
CA TYR A 95 -25.41 -14.43 -5.18
C TYR A 95 -26.44 -14.87 -6.23
N LYS A 96 -27.12 -15.99 -5.98
CA LYS A 96 -28.01 -16.63 -6.96
C LYS A 96 -29.48 -16.25 -6.78
#